data_AF-A0A945SRW5-F1
#
_entry.id   AF-A0A945SRW5-F1
#
_cell.length_a   1.000
_cell.length_b   1.000
_cell.length_c   1.000
_cell.angle_alpha   90.00
_cell.angle_beta   90.00
_cell.angle_gamma   90.00
#
_symmetry.space_group_name_H-M   'P 1'
#
loop_
_entity.id
_entity.type
_entity.pdbx_description
1 polymer ?
#
loop_
_entity_poly.entity_id
_entity_poly.type
_entity_poly.pdbx_seq_one_letter_code
_entity_poly.pdbx_strand_id
1 'polypeptide(L)'
;VMRETTAVGRSLGINLPADFAETRLPFADGLPDDMTSSMHHDFEAGNKLELPWLAGTVVRFGREAGIETPVCQTVYAALLPKAGGAV
;
A
#
# COMPACT_ATOMS: atom_id res chain seq x y z
N VAL A 1 -2.15 6.83 1.00
CA VAL A 1 -1.26 5.69 0.68
C VAL A 1 0.14 6.16 0.30
N MET A 2 0.39 6.66 -0.92
CA MET A 2 1.77 6.95 -1.37
C MET A 2 2.56 7.91 -0.46
N ARG A 3 1.96 9.00 0.02
CA ARG A 3 2.59 9.93 0.97
C ARG A 3 2.98 9.27 2.29
N GLU A 4 2.14 8.39 2.82
CA GLU A 4 2.42 7.65 4.04
C GLU A 4 3.56 6.64 3.81
N THR A 5 3.51 5.91 2.69
CA THR A 5 4.57 4.96 2.32
C THR A 5 5.93 5.66 2.17
N THR A 6 5.99 6.84 1.54
CA THR A 6 7.24 7.58 1.39
C THR A 6 7.71 8.19 2.70
N ALA A 7 6.82 8.67 3.56
CA ALA A 7 7.16 9.16 4.90
C ALA A 7 7.78 8.04 5.75
N VAL A 8 7.18 6.85 5.76
CA VAL A 8 7.72 5.66 6.44
C VAL A 8 9.06 5.23 5.84
N GLY A 9 9.20 5.21 4.51
CA GLY A 9 10.47 4.90 3.87
C GLY A 9 11.59 5.86 4.28
N ARG A 10 11.30 7.17 4.32
CA ARG A 10 12.26 8.19 4.75
C ARG A 10 12.64 8.07 6.23
N SER A 11 11.68 7.76 7.12
CA SER A 11 11.99 7.56 8.54
C SER A 11 12.90 6.35 8.79
N LEU A 12 12.92 5.39 7.85
CA LEU A 12 13.81 4.24 7.85
C LEU A 12 15.18 4.50 7.17
N GLY A 13 15.50 5.75 6.84
CA GLY A 13 16.78 6.14 6.25
C GLY A 13 16.88 5.92 4.72
N ILE A 14 15.77 5.60 4.04
CA ILE A 14 15.76 5.47 2.58
C ILE A 14 15.75 6.86 1.95
N ASN A 15 16.69 7.09 1.03
CA ASN A 15 16.80 8.35 0.31
C ASN A 15 15.74 8.47 -0.80
N LEU A 16 14.50 8.79 -0.40
CA LEU A 16 13.40 9.11 -1.32
C LEU A 16 13.26 10.63 -1.45
N PRO A 17 13.12 11.18 -2.67
CA PRO A 17 12.82 12.59 -2.87
C PRO A 17 11.59 13.05 -2.06
N ALA A 18 11.61 14.30 -1.61
CA ALA A 18 10.51 14.86 -0.81
C ALA A 18 9.17 14.82 -1.56
N ASP A 19 9.22 15.03 -2.87
CA ASP A 19 8.12 15.05 -3.83
C ASP A 19 7.84 13.68 -4.48
N PHE A 20 8.51 12.60 -4.06
CA PHE A 20 8.38 11.29 -4.73
C PHE A 20 6.95 10.77 -4.80
N ALA A 21 6.11 11.05 -3.80
CA ALA A 21 4.70 10.68 -3.87
C ALA A 21 3.96 11.47 -4.97
N GLU A 22 4.23 12.78 -5.08
CA GLU A 22 3.59 13.65 -6.06
C GLU A 22 4.05 13.35 -7.50
N THR A 23 5.26 12.80 -7.68
CA THR A 23 5.72 12.37 -9.01
C THR A 23 5.18 11.00 -9.42
N ARG A 24 4.66 10.20 -8.46
CA ARG A 24 4.10 8.87 -8.74
C ARG A 24 2.59 8.85 -8.88
N LEU A 25 1.87 9.80 -8.28
CA LEU A 25 0.42 9.92 -8.48
C LEU A 25 0.05 10.12 -9.97
N PRO A 26 0.70 11.02 -10.75
CA PRO A 26 0.39 11.17 -12.18
C PRO A 26 0.67 9.93 -13.01
N PHE A 27 1.63 9.09 -12.60
CA PHE A 27 1.85 7.80 -13.25
C PHE A 27 0.65 6.88 -13.05
N ALA A 28 0.08 6.84 -11.83
CA ALA A 28 -1.13 6.06 -11.57
C ALA A 28 -2.35 6.62 -12.32
N ASP A 29 -2.48 7.94 -12.40
CA ASP A 29 -3.56 8.61 -13.15
C ASP A 29 -3.46 8.41 -14.68
N GLY A 30 -2.27 8.06 -15.19
CA GLY A 30 -2.02 7.82 -16.61
C GLY A 30 -2.12 6.35 -17.04
N LEU A 31 -2.46 5.43 -16.13
CA LEU A 31 -2.68 4.03 -16.49
C LEU A 31 -4.00 3.86 -17.26
N PRO A 32 -4.11 2.85 -18.15
CA PRO A 32 -5.37 2.55 -18.82
C PRO A 32 -6.52 2.30 -17.83
N ASP A 33 -7.73 2.76 -18.16
CA ASP A 33 -8.92 2.62 -17.29
C ASP A 33 -9.26 1.17 -16.95
N ASP A 34 -8.91 0.22 -17.83
CA ASP A 34 -9.12 -1.22 -17.65
C ASP A 34 -7.95 -1.92 -16.95
N MET A 35 -6.86 -1.21 -16.67
CA MET A 35 -5.70 -1.78 -16.01
C MET A 35 -6.00 -2.02 -14.53
N THR A 36 -5.68 -3.23 -14.05
CA THR A 36 -5.74 -3.58 -12.64
C THR A 36 -4.42 -4.20 -12.15
N SER A 37 -4.27 -4.36 -10.83
CA SER A 37 -3.03 -4.87 -10.20
C SER A 37 -3.04 -6.40 -10.05
N SER A 38 -1.86 -7.01 -9.85
CA SER A 38 -1.77 -8.45 -9.54
C SER A 38 -2.59 -8.82 -8.30
N MET A 39 -2.52 -8.01 -7.24
CA MET A 39 -3.31 -8.22 -6.03
C MET A 39 -4.83 -8.10 -6.29
N HIS A 40 -5.26 -7.29 -7.27
CA HIS A 40 -6.66 -7.27 -7.71
C HIS A 40 -7.05 -8.58 -8.41
N HIS A 41 -6.20 -9.11 -9.30
CA HIS A 41 -6.45 -10.43 -9.89
C HIS A 41 -6.53 -11.55 -8.83
N ASP A 42 -5.66 -11.53 -7.83
CA ASP A 42 -5.72 -12.48 -6.72
C ASP A 42 -6.99 -12.34 -5.88
N PHE A 43 -7.44 -11.10 -5.67
CA PHE A 43 -8.71 -10.83 -4.98
C PHE A 43 -9.90 -11.41 -5.74
N GLU A 44 -9.99 -11.18 -7.05
CA GLU A 44 -11.06 -11.71 -7.89
C GLU A 44 -11.03 -13.25 -7.98
N ALA A 45 -9.83 -13.84 -8.01
CA ALA A 45 -9.65 -15.29 -8.03
C ALA A 45 -9.87 -15.97 -6.68
N GLY A 46 -10.04 -15.21 -5.59
CA GLY A 46 -10.12 -15.75 -4.23
C GLY A 46 -8.78 -16.32 -3.73
N ASN A 47 -7.66 -15.89 -4.30
CA ASN A 47 -6.33 -16.28 -3.86
C ASN A 47 -5.92 -15.51 -2.59
N LYS A 48 -4.87 -16.02 -1.93
CA LYS A 48 -4.23 -15.32 -0.82
C LYS A 48 -3.67 -13.98 -1.31
N LEU A 49 -3.93 -12.91 -0.55
CA LEU A 49 -3.48 -11.58 -0.91
C LEU A 49 -2.10 -11.26 -0.32
N GLU A 50 -1.36 -10.43 -1.06
CA GLU A 50 -0.10 -9.83 -0.59
C GLU A 50 -0.31 -8.70 0.42
N LEU A 51 -1.54 -8.51 0.91
CA LEU A 51 -1.93 -7.42 1.84
C LEU A 51 -1.00 -7.26 3.05
N PRO A 52 -0.54 -8.33 3.75
CA PRO A 52 0.38 -8.20 4.87
C PRO A 52 1.74 -7.60 4.48
N TRP A 53 2.18 -7.85 3.24
CA TRP A 53 3.48 -7.40 2.72
C TRP A 53 3.42 -5.99 2.15
N LEU A 54 2.26 -5.54 1.68
CA LEU A 54 2.03 -4.21 1.14
C LEU A 54 1.57 -3.23 2.23
N ALA A 55 0.26 -2.94 2.32
CA ALA A 55 -0.28 -2.00 3.30
C ALA A 55 0.06 -2.42 4.75
N GLY A 56 0.07 -3.72 5.04
CA GLY A 56 0.42 -4.24 6.37
C GLY A 56 1.84 -3.85 6.80
N THR A 57 2.81 -3.92 5.90
CA THR A 57 4.19 -3.50 6.17
C THR A 57 4.28 -2.01 6.46
N VAL A 58 3.56 -1.17 5.71
CA VAL A 58 3.56 0.29 5.93
C VAL A 58 2.95 0.63 7.30
N VAL A 59 1.86 -0.04 7.69
CA VAL A 59 1.25 0.13 9.03
C VAL A 59 2.23 -0.30 10.13
N ARG A 60 2.88 -1.45 9.97
CA ARG A 60 3.83 -1.97 10.96
C ARG A 60 5.04 -1.05 11.13
N PHE A 61 5.71 -0.70 10.04
CA PHE A 61 6.86 0.21 10.08
C PHE A 61 6.49 1.63 10.50
N GLY A 62 5.30 2.13 10.12
CA GLY A 62 4.82 3.41 10.60
C GLY A 62 4.69 3.45 12.12
N ARG A 63 4.13 2.39 12.73
CA ARG A 63 4.07 2.28 14.19
C ARG A 63 5.45 2.22 14.84
N GLU A 64 6.37 1.43 14.29
CA GLU A 64 7.74 1.30 14.80
C GLU A 64 8.51 2.64 14.73
N ALA A 65 8.25 3.45 13.69
CA ALA A 65 8.91 4.73 13.48
C ALA A 65 8.16 5.95 14.06
N GLY A 66 7.00 5.76 14.70
CA GLY A 66 6.17 6.86 15.20
C GLY A 66 5.53 7.72 14.10
N ILE A 67 5.33 7.17 12.91
CA ILE A 67 4.70 7.83 11.76
C ILE A 67 3.25 7.36 11.61
N GLU A 68 2.32 8.32 11.59
CA GLU A 68 0.91 8.01 11.35
C GLU A 68 0.66 7.51 9.92
N THR A 69 -0.13 6.44 9.82
CA THR A 69 -0.47 5.77 8.55
C THR A 69 -1.97 5.51 8.41
N PRO A 70 -2.87 6.49 8.68
CA PRO A 70 -4.30 6.26 8.78
C PRO A 70 -4.94 5.73 7.49
N VAL A 71 -4.46 6.13 6.33
CA VAL A 71 -4.99 5.64 5.05
C VAL A 71 -4.57 4.20 4.80
N CYS A 72 -3.30 3.86 5.02
CA CYS A 72 -2.83 2.48 4.92
C CYS A 72 -3.50 1.58 5.97
N GLN A 73 -3.79 2.07 7.18
CA GLN A 73 -4.57 1.35 8.19
C GLN A 73 -6.00 1.08 7.72
N THR A 74 -6.65 2.06 7.10
CA THR A 74 -8.01 1.91 6.56
C THR A 74 -8.04 0.87 5.45
N VAL A 75 -7.12 0.94 4.48
CA VAL A 75 -7.00 -0.04 3.39
C VAL A 75 -6.71 -1.43 3.93
N TYR A 76 -5.78 -1.54 4.88
CA TYR A 76 -5.42 -2.81 5.51
C TYR A 76 -6.62 -3.44 6.22
N ALA A 77 -7.33 -2.67 7.05
CA ALA A 77 -8.50 -3.15 7.78
C ALA A 77 -9.64 -3.59 6.85
N ALA A 78 -9.90 -2.83 5.77
CA ALA A 78 -10.96 -3.14 4.82
C ALA A 78 -10.72 -4.46 4.06
N LEU A 79 -9.46 -4.77 3.74
CA LEU A 79 -9.11 -5.96 2.96
C LEU A 79 -8.73 -7.17 3.82
N LEU A 80 -8.48 -6.98 5.13
CA LEU A 80 -8.06 -8.03 6.04
C LEU A 80 -8.98 -9.27 6.04
N PRO A 81 -10.32 -9.15 6.01
CA PRO A 81 -11.21 -10.31 5.97
C PRO A 81 -11.03 -11.21 4.73
N LYS A 82 -10.45 -10.67 3.66
CA LYS A 82 -10.21 -11.38 2.39
C LYS A 82 -8.73 -11.79 2.20
N ALA A 83 -7.85 -11.39 3.12
CA ALA A 83 -6.40 -11.57 2.95
C ALA A 83 -5.96 -13.04 2.85
N GLY A 84 -6.71 -13.96 3.45
CA GLY A 84 -6.45 -15.40 3.41
C GLY A 84 -6.87 -16.10 2.12
N GLY A 85 -7.58 -15.41 1.21
CA GLY A 85 -8.28 -16.03 0.09
C GLY A 85 -9.67 -16.53 0.45
N ALA A 86 -10.37 -17.11 -0.52
CA ALA A 86 -11.62 -17.82 -0.29
C ALA A 86 -11.34 -19.12 0.47
N VAL A 87 -11.93 -19.25 1.66
CA VAL A 87 -11.99 -20.49 2.43
C VAL A 87 -13.22 -21.29 2.01
#